data_AF-A0A6B3N4L1-F1
#
_entry.id   AF-A0A6B3N4L1-F1
#
_cell.length_a   1.000
_cell.length_b   1.000
_cell.length_c   1.000
_cell.angle_alpha   90.00
_cell.angle_beta   90.00
_cell.angle_gamma   90.00
#
_symmetry.space_group_name_H-M   'P 1'
#
loop_
_entity.id
_entity.type
_entity.pdbx_description
1 polymer ?
#
loop_
_entity_poly.entity_id
_entity_poly.type
_entity_poly.pdbx_seq_one_letter_code
_entity_poly.pdbx_strand_id
1 'polypeptide(L)'
;MDQIQAEIEAILSQIEVLQRERDALTGSDILPENDSPEAIAQAYRHQARVAAQVSAEVNGIDNAIAALENQLQHKQRQLRQLQINKRPFTQKDLLEESLQNAYERADRINELARELAEELRELKAIAYDLSPSYWQLYHKPFITGLKRVSVPFFRSDGNVLMLSKFII
;
A
#
# COMPACT_ATOMS: atom_id res chain seq x y z
N MET A 1 -26.37 11.07 -14.25
CA MET A 1 -24.96 11.52 -14.22
C MET A 1 -24.71 12.19 -12.89
N ASP A 2 -25.53 13.17 -12.51
CA ASP A 2 -25.45 13.89 -11.24
C ASP A 2 -25.47 12.97 -10.01
N GLN A 3 -26.30 11.92 -10.01
CA GLN A 3 -26.35 10.96 -8.91
C GLN A 3 -25.07 10.13 -8.75
N ILE A 4 -24.43 9.74 -9.86
CA ILE A 4 -23.15 8.98 -9.82
C ILE A 4 -22.01 9.91 -9.41
N GLN A 5 -22.06 11.18 -9.81
CA GLN A 5 -21.08 12.19 -9.40
C GLN A 5 -21.15 12.45 -7.89
N ALA A 6 -22.36 12.62 -7.36
CA ALA A 6 -22.57 12.77 -5.92
C ALA A 6 -22.11 11.54 -5.12
N GLU A 7 -22.32 10.33 -5.64
CA GLU A 7 -21.81 9.11 -5.02
C GLU A 7 -20.28 9.03 -5.03
N ILE A 8 -19.62 9.50 -6.11
CA ILE A 8 -18.16 9.58 -6.19
C ILE A 8 -17.61 10.56 -5.15
N GLU A 9 -18.21 11.74 -5.02
CA GLU A 9 -17.83 12.76 -4.03
C GLU A 9 -18.02 12.25 -2.60
N ALA A 10 -19.12 11.53 -2.33
CA ALA A 10 -19.35 10.91 -1.03
C ALA A 10 -18.29 9.85 -0.69
N ILE A 11 -17.90 9.01 -1.65
CA ILE A 11 -16.85 7.99 -1.44
C ILE A 11 -15.50 8.66 -1.16
N LEU A 12 -15.13 9.70 -1.93
CA LEU A 12 -13.89 10.45 -1.71
C LEU A 12 -13.85 11.11 -0.33
N SER A 13 -14.96 11.75 0.08
CA SER A 13 -15.07 12.34 1.42
C SER A 13 -14.90 11.30 2.52
N GLN A 14 -15.45 10.09 2.35
CA GLN A 14 -15.33 9.03 3.36
C GLN A 14 -13.91 8.47 3.44
N ILE A 15 -13.21 8.35 2.31
CA ILE A 15 -11.80 7.94 2.28
C ILE A 15 -10.93 8.96 3.04
N GLU A 16 -11.14 10.26 2.83
CA GLU A 16 -10.38 11.29 3.55
C GLU A 16 -10.60 11.25 5.06
N VAL A 17 -11.83 11.00 5.51
CA VAL A 17 -12.15 10.87 6.94
C VAL A 17 -11.40 9.68 7.54
N LEU A 18 -11.48 8.52 6.89
CA LEU A 18 -10.80 7.30 7.33
C LEU A 18 -9.28 7.45 7.35
N GLN A 19 -8.69 8.18 6.40
CA GLN A 19 -7.26 8.47 6.39
C GLN A 19 -6.85 9.33 7.60
N ARG A 20 -7.64 10.36 7.95
CA ARG A 20 -7.38 11.17 9.15
C ARG A 20 -7.53 10.37 10.44
N GLU A 21 -8.51 9.47 10.50
CA GLU A 21 -8.70 8.56 11.65
C GLU A 21 -7.50 7.62 11.82
N ARG A 22 -7.03 7.03 10.72
CA ARG A 22 -5.82 6.19 10.71
C ARG A 22 -4.59 6.93 11.22
N ASP A 23 -4.37 8.16 10.74
CA ASP A 23 -3.20 8.96 11.11
C ASP A 23 -3.26 9.43 12.59
N ALA A 24 -4.47 9.65 13.13
CA ALA A 24 -4.65 9.97 14.54
C ALA A 24 -4.31 8.78 15.46
N LEU A 25 -4.55 7.55 15.01
CA LEU A 25 -4.28 6.32 15.77
C LEU A 25 -2.80 5.94 15.81
N THR A 26 -2.02 6.30 14.80
CA THR A 26 -0.58 5.99 14.73
C THR A 26 0.32 7.00 15.42
N GLY A 27 -0.20 8.18 15.81
CA GLY A 27 0.58 9.27 16.41
C GLY A 27 0.73 9.27 17.95
N SER A 28 0.18 8.27 18.66
CA SER A 28 0.19 8.27 20.13
C SER A 28 1.34 7.46 20.72
N ASP A 29 2.49 8.10 20.94
CA ASP A 29 3.58 7.52 21.75
C ASP A 29 3.23 7.56 23.24
N ILE A 30 3.29 6.40 23.89
CA ILE A 30 3.07 6.27 25.33
C ILE A 30 4.41 6.49 26.04
N LEU A 31 4.54 7.64 26.71
CA LEU A 31 5.71 7.97 27.51
C LEU A 31 5.55 7.53 28.98
N PRO A 32 6.64 7.15 29.66
CA PRO A 32 6.61 6.87 31.09
C PRO A 32 6.37 8.15 31.89
N GLU A 33 5.64 8.02 33.01
CA GLU A 33 5.30 9.16 33.89
C GLU A 33 6.54 9.74 34.60
N ASN A 34 7.55 8.90 34.84
CA ASN A 34 8.87 9.27 35.37
C ASN A 34 9.92 8.19 35.06
N ASP A 35 11.18 8.47 35.40
CA ASP A 35 12.33 7.58 35.14
C ASP A 35 12.45 6.40 36.13
N SER A 36 11.45 6.17 36.98
CA SER A 36 11.50 5.02 37.88
C SER A 36 11.37 3.71 37.07
N PRO A 37 12.10 2.64 37.44
CA PRO A 37 12.01 1.35 36.74
C PRO A 37 10.58 0.80 36.67
N GLU A 38 9.75 1.07 37.68
CA GLU A 38 8.35 0.64 37.76
C GLU A 38 7.46 1.42 36.80
N ALA A 39 7.63 2.74 36.71
CA ALA A 39 6.89 3.59 35.78
C ALA A 39 7.23 3.26 34.32
N ILE A 40 8.52 3.00 34.03
CA ILE A 40 8.98 2.51 32.72
C ILE A 40 8.30 1.18 32.39
N ALA A 41 8.37 0.18 33.29
CA ALA A 41 7.77 -1.13 33.03
C ALA A 41 6.25 -1.07 32.84
N GLN A 42 5.55 -0.20 33.58
CA GLN A 42 4.10 0.00 33.42
C GLN A 42 3.76 0.65 32.08
N ALA A 43 4.49 1.68 31.66
CA ALA A 43 4.30 2.35 30.37
C ALA A 43 4.45 1.37 29.20
N TYR A 44 5.53 0.58 29.17
CA TYR A 44 5.74 -0.42 28.10
C TYR A 44 4.72 -1.56 28.12
N ARG A 45 4.25 -2.00 29.30
CA ARG A 45 3.16 -2.99 29.39
C ARG A 45 1.83 -2.43 28.89
N HIS A 46 1.54 -1.17 29.21
CA HIS A 46 0.36 -0.49 28.70
C HIS A 46 0.44 -0.34 27.18
N GLN A 47 1.59 0.11 26.66
CA GLN A 47 1.85 0.20 25.22
C GLN A 47 1.65 -1.13 24.50
N ALA A 48 2.19 -2.23 25.03
CA ALA A 48 2.01 -3.55 24.43
C ALA A 48 0.54 -4.00 24.37
N ARG A 49 -0.29 -3.63 25.36
CA ARG A 49 -1.73 -3.95 25.36
C ARG A 49 -2.50 -3.11 24.35
N VAL A 50 -2.21 -1.81 24.29
CA VAL A 50 -2.88 -0.87 23.38
C VAL A 50 -2.45 -1.10 21.93
N ALA A 51 -1.19 -1.44 21.68
CA ALA A 51 -0.64 -1.65 20.33
C ALA A 51 -1.37 -2.75 19.55
N ALA A 52 -1.78 -3.84 20.21
CA ALA A 52 -2.53 -4.91 19.56
C ALA A 52 -3.93 -4.45 19.10
N GLN A 53 -4.60 -3.65 19.93
CA GLN A 53 -5.93 -3.10 19.61
C GLN A 53 -5.83 -2.03 18.52
N VAL A 54 -4.89 -1.11 18.64
CA VAL A 54 -4.63 -0.06 17.63
C VAL A 54 -4.24 -0.68 16.29
N SER A 55 -3.39 -1.71 16.29
CA SER A 55 -3.02 -2.42 15.06
C SER A 55 -4.22 -3.08 14.38
N ALA A 56 -5.11 -3.72 15.15
CA ALA A 56 -6.33 -4.30 14.60
C ALA A 56 -7.27 -3.22 14.02
N GLU A 57 -7.39 -2.07 14.68
CA GLU A 57 -8.22 -0.95 14.25
C GLU A 57 -7.69 -0.28 12.98
N VAL A 58 -6.39 -0.01 12.92
CA VAL A 58 -5.70 0.49 11.72
C VAL A 58 -5.90 -0.47 10.54
N ASN A 59 -5.70 -1.78 10.75
CA ASN A 59 -5.97 -2.79 9.72
C ASN A 59 -7.43 -2.79 9.25
N GLY A 60 -8.38 -2.55 10.17
CA GLY A 60 -9.80 -2.41 9.83
C GLY A 60 -10.07 -1.20 8.93
N ILE A 61 -9.46 -0.06 9.25
CA ILE A 61 -9.54 1.17 8.48
C ILE A 61 -8.93 0.98 7.08
N ASP A 62 -7.75 0.36 6.99
CA ASP A 62 -7.09 0.10 5.71
C ASP A 62 -7.93 -0.81 4.79
N ASN A 63 -8.56 -1.85 5.36
CA ASN A 63 -9.49 -2.69 4.62
C ASN A 63 -10.73 -1.92 4.14
N ALA A 64 -11.26 -1.01 4.95
CA ALA A 64 -12.40 -0.17 4.58
C ALA A 64 -12.04 0.81 3.46
N ILE A 65 -10.86 1.44 3.53
CA ILE A 65 -10.33 2.30 2.45
C ILE A 65 -10.20 1.50 1.15
N ALA A 66 -9.59 0.31 1.20
CA ALA A 66 -9.44 -0.53 0.01
C ALA A 66 -10.79 -0.93 -0.63
N ALA A 67 -11.81 -1.21 0.19
CA ALA A 67 -13.16 -1.49 -0.32
C ALA A 67 -13.78 -0.26 -1.00
N LEU A 68 -13.63 0.94 -0.40
CA LEU A 68 -14.12 2.19 -0.96
C LEU A 68 -13.40 2.60 -2.24
N GLU A 69 -12.08 2.40 -2.33
CA GLU A 69 -11.31 2.64 -3.56
C GLU A 69 -11.79 1.74 -4.72
N ASN A 70 -12.08 0.48 -4.44
CA ASN A 70 -12.66 -0.43 -5.44
C ASN A 70 -14.03 0.07 -5.90
N GLN A 71 -14.89 0.50 -4.97
CA GLN A 71 -16.20 1.06 -5.30
C GLN A 71 -16.09 2.35 -6.11
N LEU A 72 -15.15 3.24 -5.76
CA LEU A 72 -14.84 4.46 -6.49
C LEU A 72 -14.45 4.15 -7.93
N GLN A 73 -13.54 3.19 -8.14
CA GLN A 73 -13.09 2.78 -9.47
C GLN A 73 -14.25 2.21 -10.31
N HIS A 74 -15.18 1.49 -9.69
CA HIS A 74 -16.39 1.00 -10.37
C HIS A 74 -17.31 2.16 -10.78
N LYS A 75 -17.60 3.10 -9.87
CA LYS A 75 -18.46 4.26 -10.14
C LYS A 75 -17.89 5.20 -11.21
N GLN A 76 -16.58 5.46 -11.16
CA GLN A 76 -15.89 6.24 -12.18
C GLN A 76 -15.92 5.56 -13.56
N ARG A 77 -15.80 4.23 -13.63
CA ARG A 77 -15.98 3.48 -14.89
C ARG A 77 -17.42 3.61 -15.42
N GLN A 78 -18.41 3.49 -14.54
CA GLN A 78 -19.83 3.64 -14.90
C GLN A 78 -20.12 5.05 -15.42
N LEU A 79 -19.59 6.09 -14.77
CA LEU A 79 -19.75 7.48 -15.22
C LEU A 79 -19.12 7.69 -16.60
N ARG A 80 -17.89 7.18 -16.83
CA ARG A 80 -17.22 7.24 -18.13
C ARG A 80 -18.01 6.57 -19.24
N GLN A 81 -18.53 5.37 -19.01
CA GLN A 81 -19.39 4.68 -19.98
C GLN A 81 -20.62 5.50 -20.36
N LEU A 82 -21.25 6.15 -19.37
CA LEU A 82 -22.41 7.03 -19.62
C LEU A 82 -22.03 8.30 -20.38
N GLN A 83 -20.81 8.83 -20.19
CA GLN A 83 -20.30 10.00 -20.90
C GLN A 83 -19.93 9.67 -22.36
N ILE A 84 -19.31 8.51 -22.60
CA ILE A 84 -18.99 7.98 -23.94
C ILE A 84 -20.27 7.82 -24.76
N ASN A 85 -21.36 7.35 -24.14
CA ASN A 85 -22.65 7.19 -24.84
C ASN A 85 -23.35 8.52 -25.17
N LYS A 86 -22.88 9.67 -24.66
CA LYS A 86 -23.53 10.99 -24.84
C LYS A 86 -22.74 11.99 -25.69
N ARG A 87 -21.47 11.72 -26.02
CA ARG A 87 -20.65 12.59 -26.88
C ARG A 87 -20.11 11.77 -28.04
N PRO A 88 -20.11 12.27 -29.30
CA PRO A 88 -19.26 11.70 -30.32
C PRO A 88 -17.81 12.06 -29.96
N PHE A 89 -17.18 11.22 -29.15
CA PHE A 89 -15.76 11.34 -28.86
C PHE A 89 -14.99 10.92 -30.11
N THR A 90 -14.04 11.75 -30.55
CA THR A 90 -13.08 11.32 -31.56
C THR A 90 -12.23 10.20 -30.96
N GLN A 91 -11.95 9.13 -31.72
CA GLN A 91 -11.13 7.99 -31.28
C GLN A 91 -9.79 8.40 -30.61
N LYS A 92 -9.28 9.59 -30.94
CA LYS A 92 -8.05 10.15 -30.39
C LYS A 92 -8.13 10.46 -28.89
N ASP A 93 -9.21 11.08 -28.43
CA ASP A 93 -9.26 11.54 -27.03
C ASP A 93 -9.46 10.34 -26.08
N LEU A 94 -10.20 9.30 -26.52
CA LEU A 94 -10.30 8.03 -25.80
C LEU A 94 -8.97 7.30 -25.71
N LEU A 95 -8.15 7.38 -26.76
CA LEU A 95 -6.82 6.79 -26.80
C LEU A 95 -5.87 7.53 -25.85
N GLU A 96 -5.87 8.86 -25.87
CA GLU A 96 -5.03 9.68 -24.98
C GLU A 96 -5.37 9.45 -23.50
N GLU A 97 -6.65 9.43 -23.14
CA GLU A 97 -7.06 9.15 -21.74
C GLU A 97 -6.68 7.72 -21.32
N SER A 98 -6.87 6.74 -22.21
CA SER A 98 -6.50 5.34 -21.92
C SER A 98 -5.00 5.16 -21.76
N LEU A 99 -4.20 5.86 -22.57
CA LEU A 99 -2.75 5.89 -22.45
C LEU A 99 -2.32 6.53 -21.13
N GLN A 100 -2.90 7.66 -20.75
CA GLN A 100 -2.60 8.33 -19.49
C GLN A 100 -2.88 7.40 -18.28
N ASN A 101 -4.05 6.76 -18.25
CA ASN A 101 -4.40 5.78 -17.21
C ASN A 101 -3.41 4.59 -17.19
N ALA A 102 -2.90 4.17 -18.34
CA ALA A 102 -1.93 3.07 -18.43
C ALA A 102 -0.55 3.50 -17.86
N TYR A 103 -0.11 4.72 -18.14
CA TYR A 103 1.13 5.27 -17.58
C TYR A 103 1.04 5.46 -16.06
N GLU A 104 -0.04 6.04 -15.55
CA GLU A 104 -0.25 6.20 -14.11
C GLU A 104 -0.23 4.85 -13.36
N ARG A 105 -0.83 3.82 -13.96
CA ARG A 105 -0.76 2.45 -13.40
C ARG A 105 0.65 1.88 -13.46
N ALA A 106 1.38 2.12 -14.54
CA ALA A 106 2.76 1.67 -14.68
C ALA A 106 3.68 2.32 -13.63
N ASP A 107 3.51 3.62 -13.38
CA ASP A 107 4.26 4.35 -12.35
C ASP A 107 3.94 3.84 -10.95
N ARG A 108 2.66 3.60 -10.63
CA ARG A 108 2.27 3.00 -9.35
C ARG A 108 2.85 1.59 -9.16
N ILE A 109 2.91 0.78 -10.22
CA ILE A 109 3.56 -0.53 -10.15
C ILE A 109 5.07 -0.37 -9.88
N ASN A 110 5.72 0.63 -10.47
CA ASN A 110 7.14 0.90 -10.24
C ASN A 110 7.41 1.33 -8.79
N GLU A 111 6.52 2.09 -8.16
CA GLU A 111 6.61 2.47 -6.75
C GLU A 111 6.48 1.25 -5.85
N LEU A 112 5.42 0.45 -6.02
CA LEU A 112 5.23 -0.80 -5.28
C LEU A 112 6.39 -1.78 -5.48
N ALA A 113 6.96 -1.82 -6.67
CA ALA A 113 8.14 -2.64 -6.96
C ALA A 113 9.38 -2.19 -6.17
N ARG A 114 9.55 -0.87 -5.91
CA ARG A 114 10.63 -0.36 -5.06
C ARG A 114 10.40 -0.70 -3.60
N GLU A 115 9.18 -0.53 -3.10
CA GLU A 115 8.83 -0.91 -1.73
C GLU A 115 9.09 -2.40 -1.49
N LEU A 116 8.61 -3.25 -2.41
CA LEU A 116 8.87 -4.68 -2.36
C LEU A 116 10.38 -5.02 -2.44
N ALA A 117 11.16 -4.21 -3.16
CA ALA A 117 12.61 -4.41 -3.25
C ALA A 117 13.31 -4.17 -1.91
N GLU A 118 12.91 -3.12 -1.18
CA GLU A 118 13.45 -2.82 0.16
C GLU A 118 13.04 -3.90 1.17
N GLU A 119 11.77 -4.28 1.21
CA GLU A 119 11.27 -5.36 2.07
C GLU A 119 12.04 -6.68 1.86
N LEU A 120 12.31 -7.03 0.60
CA LEU A 120 13.07 -8.24 0.27
C LEU A 120 14.55 -8.13 0.66
N ARG A 121 15.11 -6.92 0.68
CA ARG A 121 16.47 -6.67 1.18
C ARG A 121 16.53 -6.80 2.70
N GLU A 122 15.55 -6.23 3.41
CA GLU A 122 15.45 -6.34 4.87
C GLU A 122 15.25 -7.78 5.32
N LEU A 123 14.34 -8.52 4.69
CA LEU A 123 14.12 -9.94 4.96
C LEU A 123 15.41 -10.76 4.76
N LYS A 124 16.22 -10.40 3.75
CA LYS A 124 17.51 -11.06 3.50
C LYS A 124 18.53 -10.74 4.59
N ALA A 125 18.55 -9.51 5.12
CA ALA A 125 19.41 -9.14 6.24
C ALA A 125 19.02 -9.91 7.51
N ILE A 126 17.73 -9.93 7.85
CA ILE A 126 17.21 -10.69 8.99
C ILE A 126 17.56 -12.17 8.86
N ALA A 127 17.40 -12.75 7.67
CA ALA A 127 17.76 -14.15 7.42
C ALA A 127 19.25 -14.43 7.62
N TYR A 128 20.11 -13.49 7.23
CA TYR A 128 21.55 -13.59 7.44
C TYR A 128 21.89 -13.55 8.93
N ASP A 129 21.30 -12.61 9.68
CA ASP A 129 21.53 -12.44 11.12
C ASP A 129 20.98 -13.61 11.94
N LEU A 130 19.85 -14.18 11.54
CA LEU A 130 19.21 -15.32 12.19
C LEU A 130 19.95 -16.64 11.92
N SER A 131 20.65 -16.75 10.79
CA SER A 131 21.25 -18.00 10.30
C SER A 131 22.16 -18.70 11.32
N PRO A 132 23.08 -18.02 12.04
CA PRO A 132 23.93 -18.65 13.04
C PRO A 132 23.12 -19.28 14.19
N SER A 133 22.17 -18.55 14.77
CA SER A 133 21.33 -19.04 15.87
C SER A 133 20.40 -20.15 15.42
N TYR A 134 19.83 -20.04 14.22
CA TYR A 134 18.97 -21.08 13.64
C TYR A 134 19.74 -22.38 13.41
N TRP A 135 20.99 -22.30 12.95
CA TRP A 135 21.85 -23.46 12.78
C TRP A 135 22.20 -24.14 14.11
N GLN A 136 22.47 -23.35 15.16
CA GLN A 136 22.78 -23.86 16.48
C GLN A 136 21.63 -24.66 17.09
N LEU A 137 20.38 -24.26 16.85
CA LEU A 137 19.19 -24.91 17.39
C LEU A 137 18.68 -26.08 16.53
N TYR A 138 18.64 -25.90 15.21
CA TYR A 138 17.95 -26.82 14.30
C TYR A 138 18.89 -27.60 13.39
N HIS A 139 20.20 -27.34 13.42
CA HIS A 139 21.22 -27.98 12.59
C HIS A 139 20.91 -27.94 11.08
N LYS A 140 20.19 -26.89 10.65
CA LYS A 140 19.80 -26.65 9.25
C LYS A 140 19.98 -25.17 8.93
N PRO A 141 20.29 -24.81 7.67
CA PRO A 141 20.40 -23.42 7.27
C PRO A 141 19.02 -22.75 7.21
N PHE A 142 18.94 -21.49 7.64
CA PHE A 142 17.78 -20.65 7.39
C PHE A 142 17.86 -20.12 5.95
N ILE A 143 17.15 -20.78 5.04
CA ILE A 143 17.16 -20.45 3.61
C ILE A 143 15.88 -19.71 3.26
N THR A 144 15.98 -18.44 2.86
CA THR A 144 14.84 -17.68 2.32
C THR A 144 14.53 -18.00 0.85
N GLY A 145 15.45 -18.67 0.15
CA GLY A 145 15.31 -18.99 -1.28
C GLY A 145 15.53 -17.79 -2.22
N LEU A 146 15.80 -16.60 -1.68
CA LEU A 146 15.99 -15.35 -2.41
C LEU A 146 17.43 -15.21 -2.93
N LYS A 147 17.79 -15.96 -3.99
CA LYS A 147 19.15 -15.87 -4.60
C LYS A 147 19.33 -14.67 -5.55
N ARG A 148 18.31 -14.38 -6.36
CA ARG A 148 18.20 -13.18 -7.20
C ARG A 148 16.74 -12.76 -7.14
N VAL A 149 16.47 -11.59 -6.59
CA VAL A 149 15.12 -11.06 -6.58
C VAL A 149 15.01 -10.13 -7.78
N SER A 150 13.98 -10.31 -8.58
CA SER A 150 13.66 -9.34 -9.63
C SER A 150 12.26 -8.81 -9.43
N VAL A 151 12.12 -7.51 -9.35
CA VAL A 151 10.83 -6.83 -9.31
C VAL A 151 10.46 -6.33 -10.72
N PRO A 152 9.17 -6.34 -11.08
CA PRO A 152 8.72 -5.80 -12.36
C PRO A 152 8.97 -4.29 -12.42
N PHE A 153 9.45 -3.80 -13.56
CA PHE A 153 9.64 -2.37 -13.80
C PHE A 153 9.15 -2.00 -15.20
N PHE A 154 8.21 -1.07 -15.27
CA PHE A 154 7.67 -0.55 -16.51
C PHE A 154 8.43 0.69 -16.96
N ARG A 155 8.77 0.76 -18.24
CA ARG A 155 9.37 1.95 -18.88
C ARG A 155 8.55 2.35 -20.10
N SER A 156 8.50 3.65 -20.38
CA SER A 156 7.96 4.18 -21.64
C SER A 156 9.07 4.26 -22.68
N ASP A 157 8.88 3.61 -23.82
CA ASP A 157 9.76 3.71 -24.99
C ASP A 157 8.92 4.10 -26.21
N GLY A 158 9.03 5.36 -26.64
CA GLY A 158 8.34 5.86 -27.85
C GLY A 158 6.81 5.66 -27.84
N ASN A 159 6.15 5.88 -26.70
CA ASN A 159 4.72 5.64 -26.45
C ASN A 159 4.30 4.16 -26.26
N VAL A 160 5.26 3.25 -26.09
CA VAL A 160 5.00 1.84 -25.76
C VAL A 160 5.44 1.55 -24.33
N LEU A 161 4.53 1.04 -23.51
CA LEU A 161 4.84 0.51 -22.19
C LEU A 161 5.56 -0.84 -22.34
N MET A 162 6.83 -0.89 -21.92
CA MET A 162 7.60 -2.13 -21.88
C MET A 162 7.78 -2.59 -20.44
N LEU A 163 7.48 -3.87 -20.20
CA LEU A 163 7.84 -4.55 -18.97
C LEU A 163 9.30 -4.98 -19.00
N SER A 164 10.05 -4.59 -17.99
CA SER A 164 11.42 -5.00 -17.72
C SER A 164 11.54 -5.58 -16.31
N LYS A 165 12.71 -6.15 -16.00
CA LYS A 165 13.01 -6.71 -14.68
C LYS A 165 14.11 -5.88 -14.04
N PHE A 166 13.84 -5.33 -12.87
CA PHE A 166 14.86 -4.72 -12.04
C PHE A 166 15.41 -5.79 -11.09
N ILE A 167 16.70 -6.11 -11.20
CA ILE A 167 17.34 -7.17 -10.41
C ILE A 167 17.97 -6.53 -9.16
N ILE A 168 17.70 -7.14 -8.00
CA ILE A 168 18.18 -6.76 -6.68
C ILE A 168 19.17 -7.82 -6.18
#